data_AF-A0A157Q5G7-F1
#
_entry.id   AF-A0A157Q5G7-F1
#
_cell.length_a   1.000
_cell.length_b   1.000
_cell.length_c   1.000
_cell.angle_alpha   90.00
_cell.angle_beta   90.00
_cell.angle_gamma   90.00
#
_symmetry.space_group_name_H-M   'P 1'
#
loop_
_entity.id
_entity.type
_entity.pdbx_description
1 polymer ?
#
loop_
_entity_poly.entity_id
_entity_poly.type
_entity_poly.pdbx_seq_one_letter_code
_entity_poly.pdbx_strand_id
1 'polypeptide(L)' 'MTARVSAFCALALSALLAGCAGQDFSHPGPPHPGAANPYSNGGFSDPGPNYPATGH' A
#
# COMPACT_ATOMS: atom_id res chain seq x y z
N MET A 1 -41.47 3.10 5.36
CA MET A 1 -40.55 2.99 6.52
C MET A 1 -39.33 2.12 6.23
N THR A 2 -39.48 1.02 5.47
CA THR A 2 -38.41 0.07 5.10
C THR A 2 -37.23 0.67 4.33
N ALA A 3 -37.47 1.59 3.39
CA ALA A 3 -36.40 2.20 2.59
C ALA A 3 -35.39 3.03 3.42
N ARG A 4 -35.85 3.69 4.50
CA ARG A 4 -34.98 4.48 5.38
C ARG A 4 -34.11 3.60 6.25
N VAL A 5 -34.65 2.50 6.76
CA VAL A 5 -33.89 1.50 7.53
C VAL A 5 -32.81 0.86 6.65
N SER A 6 -33.15 0.51 5.41
CA SER A 6 -32.20 -0.04 4.44
C SER A 6 -31.04 0.92 4.14
N ALA A 7 -31.33 2.21 3.93
CA ALA A 7 -30.29 3.22 3.69
C ALA A 7 -29.34 3.40 4.88
N PHE A 8 -29.88 3.37 6.11
CA PHE A 8 -29.06 3.41 7.33
C PHE A 8 -28.18 2.16 7.48
N CYS A 9 -28.72 0.97 7.21
CA CYS A 9 -27.93 -0.26 7.22
C CYS A 9 -26.81 -0.22 6.18
N ALA A 10 -27.09 0.24 4.96
CA ALA A 10 -26.07 0.34 3.91
C ALA A 10 -24.92 1.27 4.32
N LEU A 11 -25.23 2.46 4.85
CA LEU A 11 -24.22 3.40 5.36
C LEU A 11 -23.37 2.80 6.49
N ALA A 12 -24.02 2.10 7.44
CA ALA A 12 -23.32 1.44 8.54
C ALA A 12 -22.36 0.36 8.02
N LEU A 13 -22.80 -0.51 7.10
CA LEU A 13 -21.93 -1.53 6.51
C LEU A 13 -20.76 -0.93 5.74
N SER A 14 -20.98 0.14 4.98
CA SER A 14 -19.90 0.82 4.25
C SER A 14 -18.85 1.41 5.19
N ALA A 15 -19.27 2.00 6.32
CA ALA A 15 -18.36 2.55 7.31
C ALA A 15 -17.52 1.45 8.00
N LEU A 16 -18.10 0.28 8.28
CA LEU A 16 -17.35 -0.86 8.80
C LEU A 16 -16.35 -1.42 7.77
N LEU A 17 -16.73 -1.52 6.49
CA LEU A 17 -15.85 -2.04 5.43
C LEU A 17 -14.70 -1.10 5.09
N ALA A 18 -14.89 0.22 5.22
CA ALA A 18 -13.84 1.20 4.93
C ALA A 18 -12.60 1.04 5.83
N GLY A 19 -12.76 0.47 7.03
CA GLY A 19 -11.64 0.15 7.93
C GLY A 19 -10.92 -1.17 7.61
N CYS A 20 -11.49 -2.03 6.76
CA CYS A 20 -10.90 -3.32 6.41
C CYS A 20 -9.89 -3.23 5.25
N ALA A 21 -9.99 -2.23 4.38
CA ALA A 21 -8.95 -1.94 3.40
C ALA A 21 -7.81 -1.19 4.10
N GLY A 22 -6.81 -1.94 4.59
CA GLY A 22 -5.66 -1.42 5.32
C GLY A 22 -4.92 -0.31 4.56
N GLN A 23 -4.26 0.58 5.32
CA GLN A 23 -3.46 1.71 4.83
C GLN A 23 -2.21 1.27 4.04
N ASP A 24 -1.91 -0.03 4.03
CA ASP A 24 -0.66 -0.63 3.58
C ASP A 24 -0.43 -0.59 2.07
N PHE A 25 -1.44 -0.21 1.28
CA PHE A 25 -1.26 0.03 -0.16
C PHE A 25 -0.53 1.34 -0.49
N SER A 26 -0.42 2.26 0.47
CA SER A 26 0.28 3.53 0.29
C SER A 26 1.80 3.40 0.43
N HIS A 27 2.27 2.31 1.05
CA HIS A 27 3.68 2.00 1.21
C HIS A 27 3.93 0.64 0.58
N PRO A 28 4.20 0.57 -0.74
CA PRO A 28 4.73 -0.66 -1.31
C PRO A 28 5.91 -1.08 -0.44
N GLY A 29 5.88 -2.33 0.05
CA GLY A 29 6.93 -2.84 0.92
C GLY A 29 8.32 -2.72 0.27
N PRO A 30 9.40 -2.97 1.03
CA PRO A 30 10.74 -2.94 0.47
C PRO A 30 10.79 -3.70 -0.86
N PRO A 31 11.46 -3.15 -1.90
CA PRO A 31 11.66 -3.85 -3.15
C PRO A 31 12.28 -5.22 -2.90
N HIS A 32 11.95 -6.20 -3.74
CA HIS A 32 12.54 -7.53 -3.63
C HIS A 32 14.08 -7.45 -3.71
N PRO A 33 14.82 -8.39 -3.08
CA PRO A 33 16.28 -8.42 -3.19
C PRO A 33 16.73 -8.46 -4.65
N GLY A 34 17.54 -7.50 -5.08
CA GLY A 34 17.94 -7.34 -6.49
C GLY A 34 16.95 -6.53 -7.33
N ALA A 35 16.00 -5.80 -6.73
CA ALA A 35 15.27 -4.79 -7.49
C ALA A 35 16.22 -3.61 -7.83
N ALA A 36 16.26 -3.22 -9.11
CA ALA A 36 17.00 -2.05 -9.53
C ALA A 36 16.44 -0.78 -8.86
N ASN A 37 17.32 0.06 -8.30
CA ASN A 37 16.96 1.34 -7.71
C ASN A 37 16.73 2.40 -8.83
N PRO A 38 15.50 2.92 -9.04
CA PRO A 38 15.21 3.90 -10.08
C PRO A 38 15.80 5.29 -9.78
N TYR A 39 16.23 5.54 -8.53
CA TYR A 39 16.90 6.77 -8.12
C TYR A 39 18.43 6.67 -8.22
N SER A 40 18.97 5.52 -8.64
CA SER A 40 20.39 5.34 -8.89
C SER A 40 20.84 6.14 -10.12
N ASN A 41 22.03 6.74 -10.03
CA ASN A 41 22.69 7.41 -11.16
C ASN A 41 23.78 6.54 -11.81
N GLY A 42 23.86 5.24 -11.51
CA GLY A 42 24.92 4.40 -12.12
C GLY A 42 25.11 2.97 -11.63
N GLY A 43 24.30 2.43 -10.71
CA GLY A 43 24.52 1.11 -10.12
C GLY A 43 23.24 0.40 -9.73
N PHE A 44 23.06 -0.84 -10.21
CA PHE A 44 21.98 -1.74 -9.79
C PHE A 44 21.94 -1.96 -8.27
N SER A 45 23.11 -1.87 -7.63
CA SER A 45 23.32 -2.04 -6.20
C SER A 45 23.35 -0.75 -5.38
N ASP A 46 23.09 0.40 -6.01
CA ASP A 46 23.11 1.68 -5.30
C ASP A 46 21.95 1.77 -4.30
N PRO A 47 22.22 2.01 -3.01
CA PRO A 47 21.18 2.18 -2.01
C PRO A 47 20.28 3.39 -2.29
N GLY A 48 19.01 3.32 -1.88
CA GLY A 48 18.04 4.40 -2.03
C GLY A 48 16.91 4.31 -1.01
N PRO A 49 15.97 5.27 -0.97
CA PRO A 49 14.79 5.18 -0.12
C PRO A 49 14.05 3.86 -0.36
N ASN A 50 13.98 3.01 0.68
CA ASN A 50 13.46 1.64 0.63
C ASN A 50 14.26 0.62 -0.19
N TYR A 51 15.32 0.98 -0.92
CA TYR A 51 16.19 0.04 -1.65
C TYR A 51 17.43 -0.28 -0.81
N PRO A 52 17.51 -1.45 -0.14
CA PRO A 52 18.69 -1.84 0.60
C PRO A 52 19.89 -2.02 -0.33
N ALA A 53 21.12 -1.92 0.20
CA ALA A 53 22.32 -2.27 -0.54
C ALA A 53 22.23 -3.74 -0.98
N THR A 54 21.97 -3.98 -2.27
CA THR A 54 22.00 -5.33 -2.82
C THR A 54 23.47 -5.65 -3.09
N GLY A 55 24.16 -6.12 -2.06
CA GLY A 55 25.58 -6.47 -2.13
C GLY A 55 25.92 -7.42 -3.29
N HIS A 56 27.19 -7.38 -3.71
CA HIS A 56 27.77 -8.31 -4.67
C HIS A 56 28.41 -9.52 -3.98
#